data_AF-A0A368U052-F1
#
_entry.id   AF-A0A368U052-F1
#
_cell.length_a   1.000
_cell.length_b   1.000
_cell.length_c   1.000
_cell.angle_alpha   90.00
_cell.angle_beta   90.00
_cell.angle_gamma   90.00
#
_symmetry.space_group_name_H-M   'P 1'
#
loop_
_entity.id
_entity.type
_entity.pdbx_description
1 polymer ?
#
loop_
_entity_poly.entity_id
_entity_poly.type
_entity_poly.pdbx_seq_one_letter_code
_entity_poly.pdbx_strand_id
1 'polypeptide(L)'
;MTISDINVDEALERVRQQLKEDRTVSPSLRAAIDVLMLLVKLMADRLATSSRNSSKPPSQDMNRVRRSRAAGERKPGGQPGHEGTTLVP
;
A
#
# COMPACT_ATOMS: atom_id res chain seq x y z
N MET A 1 3.71 10.41 -1.52
CA MET A 1 3.10 9.86 -0.26
C MET A 1 3.53 10.72 0.92
N THR A 2 2.66 11.00 1.90
CA THR A 2 3.05 11.70 3.14
C THR A 2 3.22 10.73 4.30
N ILE A 3 4.34 10.80 5.02
CA ILE A 3 4.59 10.06 6.26
C ILE A 3 5.01 11.10 7.30
N SER A 4 4.27 11.23 8.41
CA SER A 4 4.57 12.19 9.48
C SER A 4 4.83 13.62 8.93
N ASP A 5 3.94 14.09 8.06
CA ASP A 5 4.00 15.39 7.36
C ASP A 5 5.16 15.58 6.37
N ILE A 6 5.92 14.52 6.06
CA ILE A 6 6.99 14.56 5.06
C ILE A 6 6.48 13.99 3.73
N ASN A 7 6.57 14.77 2.66
CA ASN A 7 6.38 14.28 1.30
C ASN A 7 7.61 13.49 0.86
N VAL A 8 7.48 12.16 0.80
CA VAL A 8 8.58 11.22 0.53
C VAL A 8 9.22 11.48 -0.84
N ASP A 9 8.41 11.78 -1.86
CA ASP A 9 8.91 12.01 -3.22
C ASP A 9 9.75 13.29 -3.29
N GLU A 10 9.28 14.36 -2.66
CA GLU A 10 9.99 15.64 -2.61
C GLU A 10 11.28 15.54 -1.79
N ALA A 11 11.24 14.81 -0.66
CA ALA A 11 12.41 14.57 0.17
C ALA A 11 13.51 13.81 -0.60
N LEU A 12 13.15 12.76 -1.34
CA LEU A 12 14.09 11.99 -2.16
C LEU A 12 14.72 12.84 -3.28
N GLU A 13 13.94 13.70 -3.94
CA GLU A 13 14.48 14.60 -4.97
C GLU A 13 15.43 15.66 -4.40
N ARG A 14 15.13 16.20 -3.22
CA ARG A 14 16.07 17.12 -2.52
C ARG A 14 17.40 16.45 -2.21
N VAL A 15 17.37 15.20 -1.72
CA VAL A 15 18.59 14.43 -1.42
C VAL A 15 19.38 14.13 -2.70
N ARG A 16 18.70 13.76 -3.80
CA ARG A 16 19.36 13.56 -5.10
C ARG A 16 20.06 14.81 -5.60
N GLN A 17 19.44 15.98 -5.44
CA GLN A 17 20.02 17.25 -5.86
C GLN A 17 21.25 17.60 -5.03
N GLN A 18 21.18 17.45 -3.70
CA GLN A 18 22.32 17.66 -2.80
C GLN A 18 23.50 16.75 -3.13
N LEU A 19 23.24 15.45 -3.37
CA LEU A 19 24.27 14.50 -3.77
C LEU A 19 24.87 14.78 -5.15
N LYS A 20 24.20 15.56 -6.00
CA LYS A 20 24.69 15.98 -7.32
C LYS A 20 25.61 17.19 -7.24
N GLU A 21 25.36 18.06 -6.28
CA GLU A 21 26.17 19.24 -6.02
C GLU A 21 27.41 18.90 -5.20
N ASP A 22 27.31 17.92 -4.30
CA ASP A 22 28.42 17.47 -3.48
C ASP A 22 29.39 16.56 -4.25
N ARG A 23 30.57 17.12 -4.55
CA ARG A 23 31.67 16.42 -5.24
C ARG A 23 32.60 15.67 -4.28
N THR A 24 32.41 15.79 -2.98
CA THR A 24 33.26 15.14 -1.95
C THR A 24 32.85 13.71 -1.68
N VAL A 25 31.62 13.34 -2.04
CA VAL A 25 31.08 11.98 -1.87
C VAL A 25 31.76 11.02 -2.84
N SER A 26 32.30 9.92 -2.31
CA SER A 26 32.93 8.90 -3.14
C SER A 26 31.92 8.26 -4.11
N PRO A 27 32.35 7.85 -5.32
CA PRO A 27 31.46 7.21 -6.28
C PRO A 27 30.74 5.97 -5.73
N SER A 28 31.43 5.18 -4.90
CA SER A 28 30.88 3.98 -4.28
C SER A 28 29.80 4.30 -3.24
N LEU A 29 30.01 5.32 -2.40
CA LEU A 29 29.03 5.75 -1.43
C LEU A 29 27.79 6.35 -2.11
N ARG A 30 28.01 7.13 -3.18
CA ARG A 30 26.93 7.70 -3.99
C ARG A 30 26.04 6.61 -4.60
N ALA A 31 26.65 5.58 -5.19
CA ALA A 31 25.92 4.43 -5.72
C ALA A 31 25.13 3.67 -4.64
N ALA A 32 25.71 3.48 -3.45
CA ALA A 32 25.01 2.84 -2.33
C ALA A 32 23.78 3.64 -1.90
N ILE A 33 23.90 4.97 -1.81
CA ILE A 33 22.78 5.85 -1.45
C ILE A 33 21.70 5.83 -2.54
N ASP A 34 22.08 5.84 -3.82
CA ASP A 34 21.12 5.73 -4.93
C ASP A 34 20.29 4.44 -4.88
N VAL A 35 20.94 3.31 -4.58
CA VAL A 35 20.25 2.01 -4.40
C VAL A 35 19.30 2.07 -3.21
N LEU A 36 19.72 2.64 -2.07
CA LEU A 36 18.86 2.78 -0.90
C LEU A 36 17.66 3.67 -1.18
N MET A 37 17.85 4.81 -1.85
CA MET A 37 16.75 5.70 -2.26
C MET A 37 15.75 4.98 -3.17
N LEU A 38 16.23 4.14 -4.09
CA LEU A 38 15.37 3.34 -4.97
C LEU A 38 14.54 2.31 -4.18
N LEU A 39 15.15 1.63 -3.21
CA LEU A 39 14.44 0.70 -2.33
C LEU A 39 13.39 1.42 -1.48
N VAL A 40 13.71 2.58 -0.92
CA VAL A 40 12.76 3.40 -0.15
C VAL A 40 11.57 3.80 -1.03
N LYS A 41 11.80 4.29 -2.25
CA LYS A 41 10.73 4.66 -3.19
C LYS A 41 9.84 3.46 -3.52
N LEU A 42 10.43 2.31 -3.84
CA LEU A 42 9.68 1.10 -4.13
C LEU A 42 8.81 0.65 -2.94
N MET A 43 9.35 0.73 -1.71
CA MET A 43 8.59 0.39 -0.51
C MET A 43 7.46 1.39 -0.24
N ALA A 44 7.72 2.69 -0.40
CA ALA A 44 6.73 3.75 -0.24
C ALA A 44 5.59 3.60 -1.27
N ASP A 45 5.91 3.34 -2.54
CA ASP A 45 4.92 3.10 -3.60
C ASP A 45 4.05 1.88 -3.27
N ARG A 46 4.65 0.78 -2.80
CA ARG A 46 3.89 -0.40 -2.35
C ARG A 46 2.95 -0.08 -1.20
N LEU A 47 3.37 0.73 -0.23
CA LEU A 47 2.50 1.16 0.87
C LEU A 47 1.37 2.09 0.40
N ALA A 48 1.61 2.90 -0.63
CA ALA A 48 0.61 3.78 -1.22
C ALA A 48 -0.41 3.03 -2.12
N THR A 49 -0.15 1.77 -2.49
CA THR A 49 -1.09 0.97 -3.26
C THR A 49 -2.24 0.41 -2.41
N SER A 50 -3.47 0.49 -2.96
CA SER A 50 -4.72 -0.03 -2.42
C SER A 50 -5.48 -0.82 -3.49
N SER A 51 -6.58 -1.49 -3.14
CA SER A 51 -7.43 -2.19 -4.14
C SER A 51 -7.99 -1.25 -5.21
N ARG A 52 -7.99 0.07 -4.97
CA ARG A 52 -8.56 1.07 -5.89
C ARG A 52 -7.61 1.47 -7.02
N ASN A 53 -6.29 1.26 -6.85
CA ASN A 53 -5.27 1.70 -7.79
C ASN A 53 -4.25 0.61 -8.19
N SER A 54 -4.39 -0.63 -7.69
CA SER A 54 -3.43 -1.72 -7.95
C SER A 54 -3.97 -2.90 -8.75
N SER A 55 -5.21 -2.82 -9.26
CA SER A 55 -5.94 -3.92 -9.91
C SER A 55 -6.07 -5.20 -9.07
N LYS A 56 -5.67 -5.18 -7.79
CA LYS A 56 -5.85 -6.29 -6.85
C LYS A 56 -7.30 -6.32 -6.37
N PRO A 57 -7.90 -7.53 -6.24
CA PRO A 57 -9.25 -7.64 -5.75
C PRO A 57 -9.37 -7.08 -4.32
N PRO A 58 -10.51 -6.46 -3.95
CA PRO A 58 -10.72 -5.87 -2.63
C PRO A 58 -10.53 -6.84 -1.46
N SER A 59 -10.63 -8.15 -1.70
CA SER A 59 -10.40 -9.20 -0.71
C SER A 59 -8.92 -9.38 -0.34
N GLN A 60 -7.99 -9.05 -1.25
CA GLN A 60 -6.54 -9.17 -1.09
C GLN A 60 -5.87 -7.88 -0.58
N ASP A 61 -6.63 -6.80 -0.44
CA ASP A 61 -6.13 -5.55 0.13
C ASP A 61 -6.12 -5.62 1.67
N MET A 62 -4.92 -5.73 2.25
CA MET A 62 -4.71 -5.79 3.70
C MET A 62 -5.11 -4.49 4.39
N ASN A 63 -5.01 -3.35 3.71
CA ASN A 63 -5.28 -2.02 4.28
C ASN A 63 -6.76 -1.64 4.15
N ARG A 64 -7.60 -2.51 3.57
CA ARG A 64 -9.02 -2.24 3.38
C ARG A 64 -9.82 -2.51 4.65
N VAL A 65 -10.50 -1.47 5.16
CA VAL A 65 -11.52 -1.63 6.19
C VAL A 65 -12.68 -2.48 5.64
N ARG A 66 -12.82 -3.70 6.17
CA ARG A 66 -13.92 -4.60 5.82
C ARG A 66 -15.18 -4.11 6.52
N ARG A 67 -16.10 -3.52 5.76
CA ARG A 67 -17.45 -3.20 6.26
C ARG A 67 -18.34 -4.43 6.08
N SER A 68 -18.84 -4.98 7.18
CA SER A 68 -19.99 -5.90 7.14
C SER A 68 -21.22 -5.10 6.75
N ARG A 69 -22.09 -5.70 5.93
CA ARG A 69 -23.43 -5.13 5.71
C ARG A 69 -24.27 -5.46 6.95
N ALA A 70 -25.15 -4.53 7.34
CA ALA A 70 -26.16 -4.83 8.34
C ALA A 70 -27.01 -6.02 7.89
N ALA A 71 -27.41 -6.86 8.84
CA ALA A 71 -28.35 -7.95 8.56
C ALA A 71 -29.63 -7.35 7.99
N GLY A 72 -30.08 -7.88 6.84
CA GLY A 72 -31.36 -7.48 6.26
C GLY A 72 -32.51 -8.19 6.96
N GLU A 73 -33.72 -7.64 6.86
CA GLU A 73 -34.94 -8.24 7.42
C GLU A 73 -35.35 -9.56 6.72
N ARG A 74 -34.76 -9.83 5.55
CA ARG A 74 -35.03 -11.06 4.80
C ARG A 74 -34.20 -12.20 5.37
N LYS A 75 -34.85 -13.34 5.60
CA LYS A 75 -34.17 -14.58 5.98
C LYS A 75 -33.03 -14.88 4.99
N PRO A 76 -31.85 -15.28 5.48
CA PRO A 76 -30.77 -15.68 4.60
C PRO A 76 -31.24 -16.82 3.69
N GLY A 77 -31.01 -16.68 2.39
CA GLY A 77 -31.42 -17.67 1.41
C GLY A 77 -30.61 -18.96 1.55
N GLY A 78 -31.25 -20.09 1.32
CA GLY A 78 -30.62 -21.42 1.24
C GLY A 78 -31.07 -22.15 -0.02
N GLN A 79 -30.25 -23.09 -0.49
CA GLN A 79 -30.66 -23.98 -1.58
C GLN A 79 -31.76 -24.93 -1.07
N PRO A 80 -32.89 -25.10 -1.79
CA PRO A 80 -33.92 -26.04 -1.39
C PRO A 80 -33.35 -27.46 -1.25
N GLY A 81 -33.66 -28.12 -0.13
CA GLY A 81 -33.21 -29.49 0.16
C GLY A 81 -31.83 -29.62 0.81
N HIS A 82 -31.16 -28.50 1.15
CA HIS A 82 -29.88 -28.51 1.85
C HIS A 82 -29.94 -27.75 3.17
N GLU A 83 -29.43 -28.34 4.24
CA GLU A 83 -29.27 -27.66 5.53
C GLU A 83 -28.12 -26.66 5.47
N GLY A 84 -28.41 -25.39 5.73
CA GLY A 84 -27.40 -24.32 5.76
C GLY A 84 -26.67 -24.28 7.09
N THR A 85 -25.42 -24.72 7.15
CA THR A 85 -24.58 -24.72 8.38
C THR A 85 -23.87 -23.39 8.62
N THR A 86 -23.75 -22.53 7.61
CA THR A 86 -23.04 -21.24 7.68
C THR A 86 -23.97 -20.03 7.79
N LEU A 87 -25.30 -20.26 7.81
CA LEU A 87 -26.29 -19.19 7.92
C LEU A 87 -26.63 -18.98 9.39
N VAL A 88 -26.38 -17.77 9.90
CA VAL A 88 -26.84 -17.35 11.22
C VAL A 88 -28.29 -16.86 11.06
N PRO A 89 -29.24 -17.30 11.93
CA PRO A 89 -30.65 -16.91 11.84
C PRO A 89 -30.88 -15.40 12.01
#